data_AF-A0A920SD04-F1
#
_entry.id   AF-A0A920SD04-F1
#
_cell.length_a   1.000
_cell.length_b   1.000
_cell.length_c   1.000
_cell.angle_alpha   90.00
_cell.angle_beta   90.00
_cell.angle_gamma   90.00
#
_symmetry.space_group_name_H-M   'P 1'
#
loop_
_entity.id
_entity.type
_entity.pdbx_description
1 polymer ?
#
loop_
_entity_poly.entity_id
_entity_poly.type
_entity_poly.pdbx_seq_one_letter_code
_entity_poly.pdbx_strand_id
1 'polypeptide(L)'
;MDLKYLPLDLDGLILMTGCRTGRVPSLLTEGRFVEAEAQLRQYLEWFGSDNVFVELQQNLVQGDTRRNRRLIDLAKKLGVPTVATNNVHYHVAERHRLQDALGIHQK
;
A
#
# COMPACT_ATOMS: atom_id res chain seq x y z
N MET A 1 -3.53 -2.02 -12.46
CA MET A 1 -2.76 -2.82 -13.43
C MET A 1 -2.99 -4.28 -13.10
N ASP A 2 -3.38 -5.09 -14.07
CA ASP A 2 -3.51 -6.53 -13.87
C ASP A 2 -2.11 -7.15 -13.94
N LEU A 3 -1.76 -7.94 -12.92
CA LEU A 3 -0.41 -8.48 -12.76
C LEU A 3 -0.05 -9.48 -13.87
N LYS A 4 -1.06 -9.98 -14.61
CA LYS A 4 -0.84 -10.77 -15.84
C LYS A 4 -0.11 -10.02 -16.96
N TYR A 5 -0.03 -8.70 -16.88
CA TYR A 5 0.69 -7.87 -17.85
C TYR A 5 2.11 -7.49 -17.40
N LEU A 6 2.53 -7.91 -16.19
CA LEU A 6 3.91 -7.77 -15.80
C LEU A 6 4.76 -8.80 -16.57
N PRO A 7 6.03 -8.45 -16.87
CA PRO A 7 6.97 -9.40 -17.44
C PRO A 7 7.07 -10.64 -16.54
N LEU A 8 7.34 -11.79 -17.18
CA LEU A 8 7.54 -13.08 -16.48
C LEU A 8 8.71 -13.04 -15.49
N ASP A 9 9.61 -12.07 -15.68
CA ASP A 9 10.75 -11.80 -14.83
C ASP A 9 10.58 -10.42 -14.18
N LEU A 10 10.46 -10.41 -12.84
CA LEU A 10 10.26 -9.23 -12.01
C LEU A 10 11.57 -8.73 -11.38
N ASP A 11 12.71 -9.26 -11.82
CA ASP A 11 14.02 -8.87 -11.30
C ASP A 11 14.25 -7.36 -11.40
N GLY A 12 14.72 -6.78 -10.30
CA GLY A 12 14.98 -5.35 -10.17
C GLY A 12 13.77 -4.47 -9.83
N LEU A 13 12.56 -5.04 -9.70
CA LEU A 13 11.38 -4.29 -9.26
C LEU A 13 11.14 -4.45 -7.75
N ILE A 14 10.88 -3.33 -7.08
CA ILE A 14 10.41 -3.30 -5.69
C ILE A 14 8.91 -3.02 -5.67
N LEU A 15 8.17 -3.86 -4.96
CA LEU A 15 6.75 -3.67 -4.71
C LEU A 15 6.50 -3.05 -3.34
N MET A 16 5.68 -2.00 -3.33
CA MET A 16 5.04 -1.48 -2.12
C MET A 16 3.55 -1.81 -2.16
N THR A 17 2.97 -2.20 -1.02
CA THR A 17 1.55 -2.65 -0.97
C THR A 17 0.52 -1.59 -1.35
N GLY A 18 0.95 -0.33 -1.51
CA GLY A 18 0.10 0.78 -1.93
C GLY A 18 -0.54 1.52 -0.77
N CYS A 19 -1.24 2.59 -1.13
CA CYS A 19 -2.02 3.42 -0.21
C CYS A 19 -3.32 2.72 0.24
N ARG A 20 -4.28 3.48 0.79
CA ARG A 20 -5.58 2.96 1.25
C ARG A 20 -6.35 2.15 0.20
N THR A 21 -6.18 2.42 -1.09
CA THR A 21 -6.87 1.71 -2.19
C THR A 21 -6.06 0.53 -2.74
N GLY A 22 -4.85 0.28 -2.23
CA GLY A 22 -4.09 -0.91 -2.54
C GLY A 22 -4.82 -2.17 -2.06
N ARG A 23 -4.59 -3.30 -2.73
CA ARG A 23 -5.35 -4.54 -2.51
C ARG A 23 -5.22 -5.08 -1.09
N VAL A 24 -4.01 -5.11 -0.53
CA VAL A 24 -3.76 -5.59 0.84
C VAL A 24 -4.39 -4.61 1.88
N PRO A 25 -4.13 -3.29 1.82
CA PRO A 25 -4.78 -2.32 2.72
C PRO A 25 -6.31 -2.31 2.64
N SER A 26 -6.91 -2.49 1.46
CA SER A 26 -8.37 -2.50 1.28
C SER A 26 -9.00 -3.73 1.93
N LEU A 27 -8.45 -4.92 1.70
CA LEU A 27 -8.89 -6.18 2.32
C LEU A 27 -8.81 -6.10 3.85
N LEU A 28 -7.72 -5.56 4.40
CA LEU A 28 -7.59 -5.35 5.84
C LEU A 28 -8.62 -4.34 6.38
N THR A 29 -8.97 -3.33 5.61
CA THR A 29 -10.01 -2.36 5.99
C THR A 29 -11.39 -3.03 6.04
N GLU A 30 -11.68 -3.88 5.06
CA GLU A 30 -12.90 -4.71 4.96
C GLU A 30 -12.98 -5.85 6.00
N GLY A 31 -11.91 -6.10 6.77
CA GLY A 31 -11.85 -7.19 7.75
C GLY A 31 -11.56 -8.57 7.15
N ARG A 32 -11.14 -8.62 5.89
CA ARG A 32 -10.82 -9.84 5.14
C ARG A 32 -9.36 -10.24 5.35
N PHE A 33 -9.02 -10.57 6.60
CA PHE A 33 -7.62 -10.79 7.02
C PHE A 33 -6.95 -11.97 6.30
N VAL A 34 -7.66 -13.07 6.10
CA VAL A 34 -7.14 -14.27 5.42
C VAL A 34 -6.76 -13.94 3.98
N GLU A 35 -7.61 -13.18 3.29
CA GLU A 35 -7.38 -12.79 1.90
C GLU A 35 -6.26 -11.75 1.78
N ALA A 36 -6.15 -10.82 2.73
CA ALA A 36 -5.04 -9.88 2.79
C ALA A 36 -3.69 -10.60 2.98
N GLU A 37 -3.65 -11.62 3.83
CA GLU A 37 -2.46 -12.46 4.02
C GLU A 37 -2.12 -13.24 2.76
N ALA A 38 -3.12 -13.91 2.15
CA ALA A 38 -2.92 -14.65 0.91
C ALA A 38 -2.38 -13.74 -0.20
N GLN A 39 -2.91 -12.52 -0.33
CA GLN A 39 -2.46 -11.55 -1.30
C GLN A 39 -1.01 -11.10 -1.05
N LEU A 40 -0.63 -10.84 0.20
CA LEU A 40 0.74 -10.45 0.52
C LEU A 40 1.73 -11.60 0.30
N ARG A 41 1.35 -12.85 0.61
CA ARG A 41 2.16 -14.03 0.29
C ARG A 41 2.37 -14.18 -1.21
N GLN A 42 1.33 -13.96 -2.00
CA GLN A 42 1.42 -14.00 -3.46
C GLN A 42 2.39 -12.92 -3.99
N TYR A 43 2.39 -11.73 -3.40
CA TYR A 43 3.38 -10.71 -3.73
C TYR A 43 4.81 -11.13 -3.41
N LEU A 44 5.03 -11.75 -2.24
CA LEU A 44 6.35 -12.27 -1.86
C LEU A 44 6.83 -13.38 -2.80
N GLU A 45 5.93 -14.24 -3.27
CA GLU A 45 6.24 -15.29 -4.24
C GLU A 45 6.66 -14.71 -5.60
N TRP A 46 5.97 -13.66 -6.05
CA TRP A 46 6.24 -13.06 -7.35
C TRP A 46 7.47 -12.16 -7.37
N PHE A 47 7.60 -11.29 -6.38
CA PHE A 47 8.66 -10.27 -6.37
C PHE A 47 9.91 -10.72 -5.57
N GLY A 48 9.80 -11.77 -4.76
CA GLY A 48 10.83 -12.15 -3.80
C GLY A 48 10.67 -11.40 -2.47
N SER A 49 11.04 -12.05 -1.37
CA SER A 49 10.86 -11.51 -0.01
C SER A 49 11.61 -10.20 0.24
N ASP A 50 12.73 -10.01 -0.45
CA ASP A 50 13.62 -8.85 -0.25
C ASP A 50 13.13 -7.62 -1.04
N ASN A 51 12.15 -7.80 -1.93
CA ASN A 51 11.65 -6.77 -2.83
C ASN A 51 10.21 -6.33 -2.50
N VAL A 52 9.62 -6.79 -1.40
CA VAL A 52 8.25 -6.43 -0.99
C VAL A 52 8.26 -5.68 0.34
N PHE A 53 7.59 -4.53 0.36
CA PHE A 53 7.45 -3.71 1.55
C PHE A 53 5.97 -3.43 1.84
N VAL A 54 5.60 -3.57 3.10
CA VAL A 54 4.29 -3.11 3.59
C VAL A 54 4.34 -1.59 3.76
N GLU A 55 3.58 -0.89 2.94
CA GLU A 55 3.54 0.57 2.90
C GLU A 55 2.62 1.13 3.99
N LEU A 56 3.13 2.10 4.76
CA LEU A 56 2.42 2.78 5.83
C LEU A 56 2.29 4.27 5.51
N GLN A 57 1.08 4.81 5.68
CA GLN A 57 0.77 6.20 5.41
C GLN A 57 -0.07 6.77 6.56
N GLN A 58 0.35 7.91 7.11
CA GLN A 58 -0.34 8.61 8.20
C GLN A 58 -0.56 10.07 7.79
N ASN A 59 -1.72 10.32 7.16
CA ASN A 59 -2.09 11.63 6.63
C ASN A 59 -3.11 12.34 7.54
N LEU A 60 -3.24 11.88 8.79
CA LEU A 60 -4.18 12.39 9.80
C LEU A 60 -5.64 12.32 9.35
N VAL A 61 -5.99 11.37 8.47
CA VAL A 61 -7.37 11.11 8.04
C VAL A 61 -7.96 9.91 8.79
N GLN A 62 -9.29 9.90 8.88
CA GLN A 62 -10.01 8.83 9.58
C GLN A 62 -9.64 7.45 9.01
N GLY A 63 -9.28 6.55 9.91
CA GLY A 63 -8.98 5.15 9.58
C GLY A 63 -7.49 4.85 9.37
N ASP A 64 -6.63 5.85 9.16
CA ASP A 64 -5.19 5.63 8.93
C ASP A 64 -4.53 4.86 10.08
N THR A 65 -4.68 5.33 11.32
CA THR A 65 -4.10 4.66 12.50
C THR A 65 -4.55 3.20 12.63
N ARG A 66 -5.84 2.93 12.39
CA ARG A 66 -6.39 1.56 12.47
C ARG A 66 -5.84 0.68 11.34
N ARG A 67 -5.79 1.20 10.12
CA ARG A 67 -5.24 0.50 8.95
C ARG A 67 -3.76 0.20 9.13
N ASN A 68 -2.97 1.19 9.54
CA ASN A 68 -1.53 1.04 9.78
C ASN A 68 -1.26 0.00 10.88
N ARG A 69 -2.04 -0.03 11.96
CA ARG A 69 -1.91 -1.08 12.99
C ARG A 69 -2.11 -2.48 12.41
N ARG A 70 -3.18 -2.68 11.62
CA ARG A 70 -3.45 -3.97 10.96
C ARG A 70 -2.35 -4.35 9.96
N LEU A 71 -1.82 -3.38 9.21
CA LEU A 71 -0.71 -3.58 8.28
C LEU A 71 0.57 -3.98 9.02
N ILE A 72 0.90 -3.32 10.13
CA ILE A 72 2.05 -3.64 10.99
C ILE A 72 1.90 -5.06 11.55
N ASP A 73 0.72 -5.43 12.04
CA ASP A 73 0.48 -6.77 12.59
C ASP A 73 0.66 -7.86 11.51
N LEU A 74 0.16 -7.61 10.29
CA LEU A 74 0.36 -8.51 9.15
C LEU A 74 1.84 -8.59 8.71
N ALA A 75 2.52 -7.44 8.61
CA ALA A 75 3.93 -7.36 8.26
C ALA A 75 4.79 -8.18 9.24
N LYS A 76 4.57 -8.00 10.55
CA LYS A 76 5.23 -8.77 11.61
C LYS A 76 4.93 -10.26 11.50
N LYS A 77 3.67 -10.63 11.24
CA LYS A 77 3.27 -12.04 11.10
C LYS A 77 4.03 -12.74 9.97
N LEU A 78 4.28 -12.03 8.87
CA LEU A 78 4.93 -12.60 7.68
C LEU A 78 6.43 -12.29 7.57
N GLY A 79 7.00 -11.55 8.52
CA GLY A 79 8.41 -11.14 8.47
C GLY A 79 8.73 -10.15 7.35
N VAL A 80 7.75 -9.37 6.88
CA VAL A 80 7.91 -8.42 5.78
C VAL A 80 8.29 -7.04 6.33
N PRO A 81 9.30 -6.35 5.77
CA PRO A 81 9.66 -5.02 6.21
C PRO A 81 8.55 -4.00 5.91
N THR A 82 8.50 -2.92 6.69
CA THR A 82 7.60 -1.80 6.45
C THR A 82 8.35 -0.60 5.90
N VAL A 83 7.66 0.23 5.11
CA VAL A 83 8.17 1.50 4.60
C VAL A 83 7.14 2.60 4.86
N ALA A 84 7.61 3.76 5.31
CA ALA A 84 6.75 4.93 5.50
C ALA A 84 6.80 5.82 4.25
N THR A 85 5.63 6.18 3.73
CA THR A 85 5.51 7.10 2.60
C THR A 85 4.42 8.13 2.88
N ASN A 86 4.36 9.19 2.07
CA ASN A 86 3.40 10.28 2.26
C ASN A 86 2.39 10.43 1.11
N ASN A 87 2.43 9.57 0.08
CA ASN A 87 1.59 9.67 -1.12
C ASN A 87 1.47 11.10 -1.65
N VAL A 88 2.61 11.75 -1.90
CA VAL A 88 2.68 13.19 -2.15
C VAL A 88 2.03 13.56 -3.50
N HIS A 89 1.10 14.51 -3.48
CA HIS A 89 0.46 15.07 -4.70
C HIS A 89 0.84 16.53 -4.98
N TYR A 90 1.61 17.16 -4.08
CA TYR A 90 2.07 18.54 -4.22
C TYR A 90 3.42 18.71 -3.53
N HIS A 91 4.29 19.56 -4.07
CA HIS A 91 5.67 19.71 -3.58
C HIS A 91 5.79 20.54 -2.28
N VAL A 92 4.78 21.36 -1.95
CA VAL A 92 4.73 22.20 -0.74
C VAL A 92 3.32 22.24 -0.15
N ALA A 93 3.21 22.32 1.17
CA ALA A 93 1.95 22.17 1.91
C ALA A 93 0.88 23.21 1.56
N GLU A 94 1.29 24.42 1.19
CA GLU A 94 0.43 25.54 0.83
C GLU A 94 -0.40 25.26 -0.44
N ARG A 95 0.06 24.32 -1.28
CA ARG A 95 -0.61 23.93 -2.53
C ARG A 95 -1.76 22.94 -2.34
N HIS A 96 -2.06 22.48 -1.12
CA HIS A 96 -3.16 21.54 -0.87
C HIS A 96 -4.50 22.05 -1.42
N ARG A 97 -4.82 23.36 -1.29
CA ARG A 97 -6.09 23.91 -1.80
C ARG A 97 -6.23 23.80 -3.32
N LEU A 98 -5.13 23.99 -4.05
CA LEU A 98 -5.12 23.82 -5.49
C LEU A 98 -5.26 22.33 -5.86
N GLN A 99 -4.57 21.46 -5.13
CA GLN A 99 -4.73 20.02 -5.28
C GLN A 99 -6.17 19.59 -5.03
N ASP A 100 -6.83 20.12 -4.01
CA ASP A 100 -8.22 19.80 -3.70
C ASP A 100 -9.13 20.18 -4.87
N ALA A 101 -8.95 21.35 -5.48
CA ALA A 101 -9.72 21.78 -6.65
C ALA A 101 -9.52 20.85 -7.87
N LEU A 102 -8.29 20.39 -8.11
CA LEU A 102 -7.98 19.45 -9.19
C LEU A 102 -8.49 18.02 -8.91
N GLY A 103 -8.44 17.59 -7.65
CA GLY A 103 -8.74 16.24 -7.21
C GLY A 103 -10.24 15.89 -7.18
N ILE A 104 -11.14 16.86 -7.35
CA ILE A 104 -12.60 16.66 -7.36
C ILE A 104 -13.05 15.69 -8.47
N HIS A 105 -12.24 15.45 -9.51
CA HIS A 105 -12.54 14.50 -10.59
C HIS A 105 -11.98 13.08 -10.40
N GLN A 106 -11.34 12.76 -9.27
CA GLN A 106 -10.68 11.44 -9.05
C GLN A 106 -11.32 10.57 -7.95
N LYS A 107 -12.57 10.85 -7.55
CA LYS A 107 -13.31 10.02 -6.59
C LYS A 107 -14.35 9.14 -7.26
#